data_AF-A0A3M1X1K3-F1
#
_entry.id   AF-A0A3M1X1K3-F1
#
_cell.length_a   1.000
_cell.length_b   1.000
_cell.length_c   1.000
_cell.angle_alpha   90.00
_cell.angle_beta   90.00
_cell.angle_gamma   90.00
#
_symmetry.space_group_name_H-M   'P 1'
#
loop_
_entity.id
_entity.type
_entity.pdbx_description
1 polymer ?
#
loop_
_entity_poly.entity_id
_entity_poly.type
_entity_poly.pdbx_seq_one_letter_code
_entity_poly.pdbx_strand_id
1 'polypeptide(L)'
;MEIRLERGEPCACRQTTLPAELFRRIRHQLRRQQGRSVFIPIRSMQYLAVIDEEEVVFVDGMVKHRIEIAWRAFRPQDCAAVGDPVPFEECHYSPAGQEMAPRLLREFSTALRSFEERTEGTPDGLAAVVPLIVRGGDPVP
;
A
#
# COMPACT_ATOMS: atom_id res chain seq x y z
N MET A 1 18.47 -5.53 2.10
CA MET A 1 18.21 -5.30 3.53
C MET A 1 17.12 -6.27 3.92
N GLU A 2 17.43 -7.25 4.78
CA GLU A 2 16.46 -8.24 5.27
C GLU A 2 15.93 -7.73 6.61
N ILE A 3 14.61 -7.50 6.70
CA ILE A 3 13.94 -7.12 7.95
C ILE A 3 13.02 -8.28 8.31
N ARG A 4 13.23 -8.88 9.47
CA ARG A 4 12.28 -9.84 10.03
C ARG A 4 11.23 -9.07 10.81
N LEU A 5 9.99 -9.16 10.35
CA LEU A 5 8.83 -8.60 11.04
C LEU A 5 8.07 -9.74 11.71
N GLU A 6 7.66 -9.51 12.94
CA GLU A 6 6.88 -10.41 13.75
C GLU A 6 5.44 -9.92 13.82
N ARG A 7 4.51 -10.80 13.47
CA ARG A 7 3.07 -10.59 13.63
C ARG A 7 2.60 -11.35 14.87
N GLY A 8 1.86 -10.66 15.74
CA GLY A 8 1.13 -11.30 16.83
C GLY A 8 -0.21 -11.86 16.36
N GLU A 9 -1.02 -12.30 17.32
CA GLU A 9 -2.45 -12.52 17.08
C GLU A 9 -3.18 -11.18 16.91
N PRO A 10 -4.05 -11.04 15.91
CA PRO A 10 -4.82 -9.81 15.74
C PRO A 10 -5.82 -9.68 16.89
N CYS A 11 -5.79 -8.55 17.58
CA CYS A 11 -6.77 -8.24 18.63
C CYS A 11 -8.09 -7.69 18.05
N ALA A 12 -8.05 -7.15 16.82
CA ALA A 12 -9.22 -6.73 16.07
C ALA A 12 -8.93 -6.75 14.57
N CYS A 13 -9.94 -7.15 13.78
CA CYS A 13 -9.94 -7.02 12.33
C CYS A 13 -11.29 -6.46 11.87
N ARG A 14 -11.28 -5.58 10.87
CA ARG A 14 -12.48 -5.00 10.27
C ARG A 14 -12.35 -4.89 8.76
N GLN A 15 -13.48 -5.02 8.07
CA GLN A 15 -13.57 -4.66 6.66
C GLN A 15 -13.77 -3.14 6.55
N THR A 16 -12.99 -2.50 5.70
CA THR A 16 -13.08 -1.06 5.44
C THR A 16 -12.67 -0.76 4.00
N THR A 17 -12.60 0.52 3.63
CA THR A 17 -12.26 0.92 2.26
C THR A 17 -11.13 1.93 2.24
N LEU A 18 -10.29 1.81 1.22
CA LEU A 18 -9.19 2.73 0.95
C LEU A 18 -9.56 3.62 -0.24
N PRO A 19 -9.32 4.94 -0.20
CA PRO A 19 -9.51 5.77 -1.39
C PRO A 19 -8.78 5.20 -2.60
N ALA A 20 -9.46 5.12 -3.74
CA ALA A 20 -8.92 4.51 -4.96
C ALA A 20 -7.60 5.13 -5.40
N GLU A 21 -7.46 6.45 -5.22
CA GLU A 21 -6.24 7.19 -5.52
C GLU A 21 -5.06 6.72 -4.66
N LEU A 22 -5.27 6.57 -3.36
CA LEU A 22 -4.24 6.10 -2.44
C LEU A 22 -3.82 4.66 -2.78
N PHE A 23 -4.80 3.77 -3.03
CA PHE A 23 -4.51 2.41 -3.47
C PHE A 23 -3.65 2.38 -4.75
N ARG A 24 -4.00 3.19 -5.75
CA ARG A 24 -3.23 3.29 -7.00
C ARG A 24 -1.81 3.78 -6.77
N ARG A 25 -1.61 4.79 -5.92
CA ARG A 25 -0.28 5.32 -5.56
C ARG A 25 0.60 4.24 -4.92
N ILE A 26 0.05 3.47 -3.98
CA ILE A 26 0.73 2.32 -3.36
C ILE A 26 1.15 1.30 -4.45
N ARG A 27 0.20 0.89 -5.31
CA ARG A 27 0.47 -0.08 -6.38
C ARG A 27 1.47 0.43 -7.42
N HIS A 28 1.43 1.72 -7.72
CA HIS A 28 2.39 2.35 -8.62
C HIS A 28 3.81 2.27 -8.07
N GLN A 29 4.00 2.56 -6.79
CA GLN A 29 5.32 2.46 -6.14
C GLN A 29 5.87 1.02 -6.13
N LEU A 30 5.04 0.02 -5.83
CA LEU A 30 5.44 -1.38 -5.92
C LEU A 30 5.90 -1.76 -7.33
N ARG A 31 5.18 -1.33 -8.36
CA ARG A 31 5.54 -1.61 -9.76
C ARG A 31 6.87 -0.97 -10.15
N ARG A 32 7.14 0.25 -9.69
CA ARG A 32 8.45 0.91 -9.91
C ARG A 32 9.59 0.13 -9.24
N GLN A 33 9.34 -0.44 -8.07
CA GLN A 33 10.32 -1.27 -7.37
C GLN A 33 10.36 -2.73 -7.87
N GLN A 34 9.74 -3.03 -9.02
CA GLN A 34 9.69 -4.36 -9.62
C GLN A 34 9.11 -5.43 -8.67
N GLY A 35 8.09 -5.07 -7.90
CA GLY A 35 7.45 -5.97 -6.92
C GLY A 35 8.23 -6.14 -5.62
N ARG A 36 9.41 -5.50 -5.48
CA ARG A 36 10.14 -5.50 -4.21
C ARG A 36 9.43 -4.63 -3.18
N SER A 37 9.54 -5.02 -1.92
CA SER A 37 8.93 -4.29 -0.82
C SER A 37 9.41 -2.83 -0.77
N VAL A 38 8.46 -1.91 -0.57
CA VAL A 38 8.72 -0.46 -0.44
C VAL A 38 8.65 -0.06 1.02
N PHE A 39 9.66 0.67 1.48
CA PHE A 39 9.78 1.12 2.87
C PHE A 39 9.54 2.63 2.94
N ILE A 40 8.45 3.05 3.59
CA ILE A 40 8.05 4.45 3.68
C ILE A 40 8.03 4.89 5.16
N PRO A 41 8.98 5.71 5.61
CA PRO A 41 8.98 6.21 6.97
C PRO A 41 7.92 7.31 7.18
N ILE A 42 7.03 7.11 8.14
CA ILE A 42 6.02 8.08 8.58
C ILE A 42 6.58 8.83 9.79
N ARG A 43 7.41 9.84 9.52
CA ARG A 43 8.21 10.55 10.54
C ARG A 43 7.36 11.26 11.60
N SER A 44 6.17 11.75 11.23
CA SER A 44 5.25 12.42 12.17
C SER A 44 4.72 11.50 13.26
N MET A 45 4.73 10.18 13.04
CA MET A 45 4.27 9.18 13.99
C MET A 45 5.40 8.26 14.48
N GLN A 46 6.61 8.40 13.93
CA GLN A 46 7.71 7.43 14.10
C GLN A 46 7.35 6.01 13.63
N TYR A 47 6.50 5.88 12.62
CA TYR A 47 6.13 4.58 12.05
C TYR A 47 6.94 4.29 10.79
N LEU A 48 7.03 3.01 10.45
CA LEU A 48 7.50 2.54 9.15
C LEU A 48 6.37 1.77 8.47
N ALA A 49 5.94 2.25 7.31
CA ALA A 49 5.09 1.47 6.42
C ALA A 49 5.98 0.59 5.54
N VAL A 50 5.68 -0.70 5.51
CA VAL A 50 6.28 -1.68 4.60
C VAL A 50 5.18 -2.16 3.69
N ILE A 51 5.36 -1.91 2.40
CA ILE A 51 4.40 -2.22 1.35
C ILE A 51 4.97 -3.40 0.57
N ASP A 52 4.20 -4.47 0.43
CA ASP A 52 4.51 -5.57 -0.50
C ASP A 52 3.33 -5.85 -1.45
N GLU A 53 3.39 -6.94 -2.20
CA GLU A 53 2.36 -7.28 -3.19
C GLU A 53 1.00 -7.65 -2.56
N GLU A 54 1.00 -8.14 -1.33
CA GLU A 54 -0.17 -8.72 -0.65
C GLU A 54 -0.76 -7.78 0.41
N GLU A 55 0.09 -7.11 1.19
CA GLU A 55 -0.29 -6.27 2.31
C GLU A 55 0.55 -4.99 2.47
N VAL A 56 0.00 -4.06 3.25
CA VAL A 56 0.74 -2.92 3.80
C VAL A 56 0.78 -3.09 5.31
N VAL A 57 1.97 -3.26 5.86
CA VAL A 57 2.16 -3.40 7.30
C VAL A 57 2.80 -2.15 7.89
N PHE A 58 2.35 -1.79 9.08
CA PHE A 58 2.79 -0.61 9.80
C PHE A 58 3.47 -1.05 11.08
N VAL A 59 4.73 -0.67 11.20
CA VAL A 59 5.64 -1.07 12.26
C VAL A 59 5.97 0.17 13.08
N ASP A 60 5.92 0.05 14.40
CA ASP A 60 6.43 1.11 15.28
C ASP A 60 7.95 1.24 15.10
N GLY A 61 8.43 2.44 14.81
CA GLY A 61 9.85 2.74 14.63
C GLY A 61 10.69 2.64 15.92
N MET A 62 10.05 2.61 17.09
CA MET A 62 10.69 2.33 18.38
C MET A 62 10.86 0.82 18.60
N VAL A 63 9.90 0.00 18.15
CA VAL A 63 9.95 -1.46 18.22
C VAL A 63 9.94 -2.03 16.79
N LYS A 64 11.07 -1.83 16.10
CA LYS A 64 11.27 -2.06 14.64
C LYS A 64 11.01 -3.46 14.09
N HIS A 65 10.56 -4.40 14.92
CA HIS A 65 10.24 -5.77 14.53
C HIS A 65 8.76 -6.12 14.70
N ARG A 66 7.92 -5.31 15.36
CA ARG A 66 6.54 -5.67 15.65
C ARG A 66 5.56 -4.94 14.72
N ILE A 67 4.76 -5.72 13.98
CA ILE A 67 3.65 -5.18 13.20
C ILE A 67 2.56 -4.75 14.18
N GLU A 68 2.11 -3.50 14.06
CA GLU A 68 1.01 -2.96 14.87
C GLU A 68 -0.31 -2.97 14.11
N ILE A 69 -0.26 -2.68 12.81
CA ILE A 69 -1.41 -2.65 11.92
C ILE A 69 -1.03 -3.29 10.59
N ALA A 70 -1.95 -4.07 10.02
CA ALA A 70 -1.84 -4.57 8.65
C ALA A 70 -3.09 -4.21 7.86
N TRP A 71 -2.91 -3.70 6.65
CA TRP A 71 -3.93 -3.58 5.63
C TRP A 71 -3.71 -4.70 4.60
N ARG A 72 -4.64 -5.63 4.51
CA ARG A 72 -4.51 -6.84 3.72
C ARG A 72 -5.77 -7.17 2.95
N ALA A 73 -5.68 -8.20 2.11
CA ALA A 73 -6.82 -8.70 1.33
C ALA A 73 -7.52 -7.58 0.53
N PHE A 74 -6.74 -6.71 -0.12
CA PHE A 74 -7.27 -5.69 -1.02
C PHE A 74 -8.07 -6.34 -2.16
N ARG A 75 -9.30 -5.89 -2.39
CA ARG A 75 -10.19 -6.42 -3.43
C ARG A 75 -10.57 -5.34 -4.46
N PRO A 76 -9.62 -4.82 -5.26
CA PRO A 76 -9.94 -3.83 -6.28
C PRO A 76 -10.92 -4.34 -7.36
N GLN A 77 -11.02 -5.67 -7.53
CA GLN A 77 -11.98 -6.29 -8.45
C GLN A 77 -13.45 -6.20 -8.00
N ASP A 78 -13.70 -5.88 -6.72
CA ASP A 78 -15.05 -5.72 -6.18
C ASP A 78 -15.59 -4.29 -6.42
N CYS A 79 -14.75 -3.37 -6.92
CA CYS A 79 -15.12 -2.01 -7.28
C CYS A 79 -15.87 -1.98 -8.62
N ALA A 80 -16.98 -1.25 -8.70
CA ALA A 80 -17.75 -1.12 -9.94
C ALA A 80 -17.07 -0.17 -10.95
N ALA A 81 -16.34 0.83 -10.45
CA ALA A 81 -15.59 1.78 -11.25
C ALA A 81 -14.17 1.99 -10.70
N VAL A 82 -13.27 2.46 -11.57
CA VAL A 82 -11.88 2.77 -11.21
C VAL A 82 -11.80 3.82 -10.09
N GLY A 83 -12.77 4.74 -10.00
CA GLY A 83 -12.79 5.77 -8.97
C GLY A 83 -13.24 5.29 -7.58
N ASP A 84 -13.80 4.09 -7.48
CA ASP A 84 -14.46 3.64 -6.25
C ASP A 84 -13.46 3.26 -5.16
N PRO A 85 -13.78 3.53 -3.88
CA PRO A 85 -12.97 3.07 -2.76
C PRO A 85 -12.75 1.55 -2.82
N VAL A 86 -11.50 1.14 -2.59
CA VAL A 86 -11.07 -0.27 -2.67
C VAL A 86 -11.32 -0.95 -1.33
N PRO A 87 -12.14 -2.01 -1.27
CA PRO A 87 -12.32 -2.79 -0.05
C PRO A 87 -11.03 -3.47 0.39
N PHE A 88 -10.78 -3.49 1.70
CA PHE A 88 -9.67 -4.22 2.29
C PHE A 88 -9.98 -4.57 3.75
N GLU A 89 -9.15 -5.44 4.33
CA GLU A 89 -9.20 -5.77 5.75
C GLU A 89 -8.12 -5.03 6.52
N GLU A 90 -8.53 -4.27 7.53
CA GLU A 90 -7.62 -3.63 8.49
C GLU A 90 -7.57 -4.46 9.78
N CYS A 91 -6.37 -4.88 10.16
CA CYS A 91 -6.15 -5.67 11.36
C CYS A 91 -5.13 -5.01 12.28
N HIS A 92 -5.41 -5.04 13.58
CA HIS A 92 -4.60 -4.45 14.64
C HIS A 92 -4.02 -5.56 15.53
N TYR A 93 -2.75 -5.42 15.91
CA TYR A 93 -2.00 -6.39 16.72
C TYR A 93 -1.52 -5.80 18.06
N SER A 94 -1.86 -4.54 18.32
CA SER A 94 -1.65 -3.86 19.59
C SER A 94 -2.81 -2.87 19.86
N PRO A 95 -3.13 -2.59 21.13
CA PRO A 95 -4.04 -1.50 21.47
C PRO A 95 -3.55 -0.13 20.97
N ALA A 96 -2.24 0.12 21.00
CA ALA A 96 -1.63 1.33 20.46
C ALA A 96 -1.92 1.51 18.96
N GLY A 97 -1.82 0.42 18.18
CA GLY A 97 -2.19 0.42 16.78
C GLY A 97 -3.66 0.79 16.54
N GLN A 98 -4.58 0.34 17.40
CA GLN A 98 -6.00 0.74 17.29
C GLN A 98 -6.19 2.24 17.52
N GLU A 99 -5.51 2.80 18.53
CA GLU A 99 -5.58 4.23 18.85
C GLU A 99 -5.01 5.10 17.72
N MET A 100 -3.94 4.63 17.08
CA MET A 100 -3.23 5.37 16.04
C MET A 100 -3.86 5.25 14.65
N ALA A 101 -4.63 4.19 14.38
CA ALA A 101 -5.23 3.90 13.07
C ALA A 101 -5.95 5.09 12.40
N PRO A 102 -6.79 5.89 13.10
CA PRO A 102 -7.50 7.01 12.48
C PRO A 102 -6.57 8.10 11.95
N ARG A 103 -5.42 8.32 12.61
CA ARG A 103 -4.41 9.29 12.19
C ARG A 103 -3.51 8.70 11.11
N LEU A 104 -3.22 7.41 11.19
CA LEU A 104 -2.26 6.72 10.35
C LEU A 104 -2.57 6.88 8.86
N LEU A 105 -3.84 6.76 8.44
CA LEU A 105 -4.22 6.91 7.03
C LEU A 105 -3.79 8.26 6.45
N ARG A 106 -4.03 9.35 7.19
CA ARG A 106 -3.67 10.71 6.76
C ARG A 106 -2.16 10.90 6.72
N GLU A 107 -1.46 10.48 7.78
CA GLU A 107 -0.01 10.65 7.88
C GLU A 107 0.73 9.78 6.84
N PHE A 108 0.25 8.56 6.59
CA PHE A 108 0.77 7.68 5.54
C PHE A 108 0.57 8.27 4.14
N SER A 109 -0.62 8.84 3.85
CA SER A 109 -0.88 9.50 2.57
C SER A 109 0.10 10.64 2.30
N THR A 110 0.41 11.45 3.33
CA THR A 110 1.42 12.51 3.26
C THR A 110 2.82 11.94 3.05
N ALA A 111 3.21 10.92 3.83
CA ALA A 111 4.53 10.31 3.73
C ALA A 111 4.77 9.64 2.36
N LEU A 112 3.76 8.98 1.80
CA LEU A 112 3.81 8.38 0.45
C LEU A 112 4.02 9.44 -0.63
N ARG A 113 3.33 10.58 -0.54
CA ARG A 113 3.52 11.71 -1.46
C ARG A 113 4.94 12.26 -1.40
N SER A 114 5.45 12.53 -0.19
CA SER A 114 6.84 13.01 -0.04
C SER A 114 7.87 11.98 -0.49
N PHE A 115 7.57 10.68 -0.39
CA PHE A 115 8.42 9.62 -0.92
C PHE A 115 8.41 9.59 -2.46
N GLU A 116 7.25 9.75 -3.09
CA GLU A 116 7.12 9.89 -4.54
C GLU A 116 7.93 11.08 -5.07
N GLU A 117 7.76 12.27 -4.51
CA GLU A 117 8.48 13.49 -4.92
C GLU A 117 10.00 13.31 -4.89
N ARG A 118 10.51 12.56 -3.91
CA ARG A 118 11.95 12.25 -3.78
C ARG A 118 12.43 11.22 -4.80
N THR A 119 11.57 10.31 -5.23
CA THR A 119 11.91 9.22 -6.15
C THR A 119 11.63 9.56 -7.61
N GLU A 120 10.81 10.58 -7.89
CA GLU A 120 10.56 11.11 -9.24
C GLU A 120 11.77 11.87 -9.80
N GLY A 121 12.61 12.47 -8.94
CA GLY A 121 13.86 13.12 -9.36
C GLY A 121 14.97 12.17 -9.81
N THR A 122 14.76 10.85 -9.72
CA THR A 122 15.69 9.82 -10.22
C THR A 122 15.03 9.12 -11.40
N PRO A 123 15.36 9.46 -12.66
CA PRO A 123 14.74 8.84 -13.83
C PRO A 123 15.14 7.37 -13.88
N ASP A 124 14.24 6.49 -13.45
CA ASP A 124 14.37 5.06 -13.65
C ASP A 124 13.77 4.74 -15.03
N GLY A 125 14.65 4.38 -15.97
CA GLY A 125 14.38 3.65 -17.21
C GLY A 125 13.22 4.12 -18.10
N LEU A 126 13.56 4.59 -19.31
CA LEU A 126 12.69 4.75 -20.48
C LEU A 126 11.38 3.94 -20.39
N ALA A 127 10.25 4.64 -20.18
CA ALA A 127 8.93 4.03 -20.20
C ALA A 127 8.71 3.36 -21.57
N ALA A 128 8.74 2.02 -21.60
CA ALA A 128 8.43 1.27 -22.80
C ALA A 128 6.91 1.29 -23.01
N VAL A 129 6.48 1.83 -24.15
CA VAL A 129 5.09 1.76 -24.59
C VAL A 129 4.75 0.28 -24.82
N VAL A 130 3.88 -0.27 -23.98
CA VAL A 130 3.31 -1.60 -24.22
C VAL A 130 2.23 -1.45 -25.30
N PRO A 131 2.33 -2.14 -26.45
CA PRO A 131 1.29 -2.07 -27.47
C PRO A 131 0.00 -2.69 -26.94
N LEU A 132 -1.11 -1.98 -27.10
CA LEU A 132 -2.44 -2.48 -26.79
C LEU A 132 -2.79 -3.57 -27.81
N ILE A 133 -2.76 -4.84 -27.40
CA ILE A 133 -3.26 -5.94 -28.24
C ILE A 133 -4.79 -5.85 -28.24
N VAL A 134 -5.34 -5.28 -29.31
CA VAL A 134 -6.77 -5.43 -29.64
C VAL A 134 -6.97 -6.90 -30.01
N ARG A 135 -7.62 -7.68 -29.15
CA ARG A 135 -8.11 -9.01 -29.55
C ARG A 135 -9.16 -8.79 -30.62
N GLY A 136 -8.85 -9.22 -31.84
CA GLY A 136 -9.68 -9.03 -33.02
C GLY A 136 -11.12 -9.47 -32.80
N GLY A 137 -12.05 -8.57 -33.08
CA GLY A 137 -13.40 -8.96 -33.48
C GLY A 137 -13.34 -9.35 -34.94
N ASP A 138 -13.82 -10.56 -35.25
CA ASP A 138 -13.98 -11.05 -36.62
C ASP A 138 -14.76 -10.05 -37.49
N PRO A 139 -14.46 -9.96 -38.79
CA PRO A 139 -15.35 -9.29 -39.73
C PRO A 139 -16.66 -10.09 -39.81
N VAL A 140 -17.76 -9.47 -39.38
CA VAL A 140 -19.11 -9.96 -39.67
C VAL A 140 -19.36 -9.78 -41.19
N PRO A 141 -19.90 -10.80 -41.89
CA PRO A 141 -20.07 -10.81 -43.35
C PRO A 141 -21.01 -9.74 -43.89
#